data_AF-A0A096F655-F1
#
_entry.id   AF-A0A096F655-F1
#
_cell.length_a   1.000
_cell.length_b   1.000
_cell.length_c   1.000
_cell.angle_alpha   90.00
_cell.angle_beta   90.00
_cell.angle_gamma   90.00
#
_symmetry.space_group_name_H-M   'P 1'
#
loop_
_entity.id
_entity.type
_entity.pdbx_description
1 polymer ?
#
loop_
_entity_poly.entity_id
_entity_poly.type
_entity_poly.pdbx_seq_one_letter_code
_entity_poly.pdbx_strand_id
1 'polypeptide(L)'
;MLLSFCVMPCSAQEATAWEQQVTGRTSITRLGTIDYEVGYSSAGFDHFSSEIVARWNDEGAQEQTLYEGIYDRPPAKVWANGPHLCIAMQTCARYSDRCSQYVIAHRYDTRAKAFVALKSEKTARRICAAPR
;
A
#
# COMPACT_ATOMS: atom_id res chain seq x y z
N MET A 1 45.42 -17.04 -23.15
CA MET A 1 44.29 -17.58 -22.37
C MET A 1 43.57 -16.39 -21.74
N LEU A 2 42.36 -16.09 -22.21
CA LEU A 2 41.52 -14.99 -21.74
C LEU A 2 40.63 -15.52 -20.61
N LEU A 3 40.81 -15.03 -19.38
CA LEU A 3 39.91 -15.29 -18.26
C LEU A 3 38.73 -14.32 -18.38
N SER A 4 37.60 -14.85 -18.82
CA SER A 4 36.32 -14.15 -18.83
C SER A 4 35.74 -14.19 -17.42
N PHE A 5 35.67 -13.03 -16.75
CA PHE A 5 34.92 -12.87 -15.51
C PHE A 5 33.44 -12.70 -15.88
N CYS A 6 32.65 -13.75 -15.70
CA CYS A 6 31.20 -13.65 -15.75
C CYS A 6 30.72 -12.84 -14.56
N VAL A 7 30.44 -11.55 -14.80
CA VAL A 7 29.68 -10.71 -13.87
C VAL A 7 28.25 -11.23 -13.90
N MET A 8 27.81 -11.91 -12.84
CA MET A 8 26.38 -12.11 -12.60
C MET A 8 25.82 -10.85 -11.96
N PRO A 9 24.86 -10.14 -12.58
CA PRO A 9 24.01 -9.23 -11.84
C PRO A 9 22.94 -10.10 -11.16
N CYS A 10 23.22 -10.56 -9.94
CA CYS A 10 22.16 -11.03 -9.06
C CYS A 10 21.48 -9.77 -8.50
N SER A 11 20.68 -9.11 -9.32
CA SER A 11 19.70 -8.13 -8.85
C SER A 11 18.49 -8.89 -8.32
N ALA A 12 18.69 -9.73 -7.31
CA ALA A 12 17.61 -10.04 -6.40
C ALA A 12 17.50 -8.80 -5.51
N GLN A 13 16.60 -7.88 -5.88
CA GLN A 13 16.06 -6.95 -4.90
C GLN A 13 15.58 -7.83 -3.75
N GLU A 14 16.28 -7.85 -2.62
CA GLU A 14 15.79 -8.52 -1.42
C GLU A 14 14.44 -7.87 -1.11
N ALA A 15 13.35 -8.59 -1.39
CA ALA A 15 12.05 -8.21 -0.90
C ALA A 15 12.19 -8.09 0.61
N THR A 16 11.86 -6.92 1.16
CA THR A 16 11.91 -6.67 2.59
C THR A 16 11.16 -7.80 3.29
N ALA A 17 11.83 -8.56 4.15
CA ALA A 17 11.20 -9.67 4.86
C ALA A 17 10.23 -9.11 5.90
N TRP A 18 8.97 -8.91 5.51
CA TRP A 18 7.93 -8.43 6.40
C TRP A 18 7.62 -9.48 7.47
N GLU A 19 7.52 -9.07 8.74
CA GLU A 19 7.15 -9.96 9.85
C GLU A 19 5.69 -10.39 9.74
N GLN A 20 4.83 -9.48 9.27
CA GLN A 20 3.44 -9.74 8.96
C GLN A 20 3.14 -9.22 7.56
N GLN A 21 2.46 -10.05 6.78
CA GLN A 21 2.05 -9.71 5.44
C GLN A 21 0.61 -10.17 5.22
N VAL A 22 -0.24 -9.24 4.79
CA VAL A 22 -1.62 -9.53 4.40
C VAL A 22 -1.76 -9.25 2.92
N THR A 23 -2.11 -10.27 2.16
CA THR A 23 -2.49 -10.11 0.75
C THR A 23 -4.00 -10.09 0.63
N GLY A 24 -4.50 -9.34 -0.35
CA GLY A 24 -5.91 -9.28 -0.63
C GLY A 24 -6.20 -8.85 -2.06
N ARG A 25 -7.48 -8.93 -2.41
CA ARG A 25 -7.97 -8.60 -3.74
C ARG A 25 -9.21 -7.73 -3.63
N THR A 26 -9.32 -6.74 -4.50
CA THR A 26 -10.50 -5.88 -4.63
C THR A 26 -10.74 -5.51 -6.09
N SER A 27 -11.87 -4.87 -6.42
CA SER A 27 -12.19 -4.48 -7.80
C SER A 27 -12.58 -3.01 -7.89
N ILE A 28 -11.90 -2.26 -8.75
CA ILE A 28 -12.15 -0.85 -9.02
C ILE A 28 -12.97 -0.69 -10.29
N THR A 29 -13.98 0.16 -10.23
CA THR A 29 -14.82 0.49 -11.39
C THR A 29 -13.96 1.04 -12.53
N ARG A 30 -14.09 0.46 -13.73
CA ARG A 30 -13.34 0.80 -14.98
C ARG A 30 -11.86 0.42 -15.02
N LEU A 31 -11.26 -0.05 -13.93
CA LEU A 31 -9.89 -0.57 -13.92
C LEU A 31 -9.86 -2.11 -13.79
N GLY A 32 -10.83 -2.69 -13.09
CA GLY A 32 -10.90 -4.13 -12.85
C GLY A 32 -10.25 -4.53 -11.53
N THR A 33 -9.67 -5.72 -11.51
CA THR A 33 -9.14 -6.35 -10.29
C THR A 33 -7.79 -5.76 -9.90
N ILE A 34 -7.64 -5.53 -8.60
CA ILE A 34 -6.40 -5.11 -7.96
C ILE A 34 -6.06 -6.13 -6.90
N ASP A 35 -4.84 -6.65 -6.97
CA ASP A 35 -4.21 -7.39 -5.89
C ASP A 35 -3.43 -6.39 -5.04
N TYR A 36 -3.48 -6.53 -3.72
CA TYR A 36 -2.73 -5.67 -2.80
C TYR A 36 -2.01 -6.51 -1.76
N GLU A 37 -0.96 -5.92 -1.23
CA GLU A 37 -0.13 -6.46 -0.18
C GLU A 37 0.10 -5.38 0.86
N VAL A 38 -0.10 -5.73 2.13
CA VAL A 38 0.22 -4.90 3.27
C VAL A 38 1.36 -5.59 4.01
N GLY A 39 2.54 -4.99 3.95
CA GLY A 39 3.73 -5.42 4.69
C GLY A 39 3.86 -4.66 6.00
N TYR A 40 4.34 -5.35 7.03
CA TYR A 40 4.57 -4.80 8.36
C TYR A 40 5.78 -5.49 9.01
N SER A 41 6.72 -4.71 9.54
CA SER A 41 7.86 -5.22 10.31
C SER A 41 8.26 -4.27 11.43
N SER A 42 8.81 -4.79 12.53
CA SER A 42 9.39 -3.96 13.56
C SER A 42 10.57 -3.13 13.04
N ALA A 43 10.55 -1.83 13.32
CA ALA A 43 11.65 -0.89 13.11
C ALA A 43 12.42 -0.60 14.42
N GLY A 44 12.12 -1.33 15.51
CA GLY A 44 12.69 -1.13 16.83
C GLY A 44 11.99 -0.05 17.67
N PHE A 45 12.20 -0.05 18.98
CA PHE A 45 11.64 0.94 19.93
C PHE A 45 10.12 1.16 19.84
N ASP A 46 9.36 0.07 19.66
CA ASP A 46 7.90 0.08 19.42
C ASP A 46 7.46 0.78 18.13
N HIS A 47 8.38 1.09 17.22
CA HIS A 47 8.09 1.56 15.87
C HIS A 47 7.98 0.39 14.89
N PHE A 48 7.14 0.55 13.88
CA PHE A 48 6.95 -0.46 12.84
C PHE A 48 6.97 0.18 11.46
N SER A 49 7.75 -0.40 10.55
CA SER A 49 7.68 -0.08 9.13
C SER A 49 6.43 -0.71 8.54
N SER A 50 5.75 0.02 7.67
CA SER A 50 4.62 -0.49 6.91
C SER A 50 4.69 -0.02 5.47
N GLU A 51 4.36 -0.94 4.58
CA GLU A 51 4.23 -0.69 3.15
C GLU A 51 2.89 -1.24 2.65
N ILE A 52 2.26 -0.52 1.72
CA ILE A 52 1.11 -1.00 0.98
C ILE A 52 1.42 -0.94 -0.50
N VAL A 53 1.50 -2.11 -1.13
CA VAL A 53 1.74 -2.25 -2.57
C VAL A 53 0.46 -2.69 -3.26
N ALA A 54 0.11 -2.05 -4.36
CA ALA A 54 -0.98 -2.46 -5.23
C ALA A 54 -0.46 -2.91 -6.60
N ARG A 55 -1.07 -3.98 -7.12
CA ARG A 55 -0.74 -4.62 -8.39
C ARG A 55 -2.02 -4.77 -9.22
N TRP A 56 -1.96 -4.38 -10.48
CA TRP A 56 -3.10 -4.48 -11.40
C TRP A 56 -2.62 -4.70 -12.84
N ASN A 57 -3.56 -4.91 -13.75
CA ASN A 57 -3.27 -5.02 -15.18
C ASN A 57 -3.94 -3.87 -15.94
N ASP A 58 -3.15 -3.12 -16.70
CA ASP A 58 -3.62 -2.09 -17.63
C ASP A 58 -2.71 -2.07 -18.87
N GLU A 59 -3.04 -2.94 -19.84
CA GLU A 59 -2.22 -3.22 -21.03
C GLU A 59 -0.81 -3.74 -20.67
N GLY A 60 -0.69 -4.37 -19.51
CA GLY A 60 0.58 -4.78 -18.91
C GLY A 60 0.47 -4.85 -17.39
N ALA A 61 1.36 -5.61 -16.76
CA ALA A 61 1.46 -5.64 -15.30
C ALA A 61 1.90 -4.26 -14.78
N GLN A 62 1.16 -3.75 -13.80
CA GLN A 62 1.45 -2.50 -13.11
C GLN A 62 1.62 -2.80 -11.62
N GLU A 63 2.51 -2.05 -10.97
CA GLU A 63 2.77 -2.11 -9.54
C GLU A 63 3.04 -0.70 -9.02
N GLN A 64 2.52 -0.40 -7.83
CA GLN A 64 2.78 0.86 -7.15
C GLN A 64 2.73 0.71 -5.64
N THR A 65 3.73 1.24 -4.95
CA THR A 65 3.68 1.52 -3.51
C THR A 65 2.74 2.70 -3.26
N LEU A 66 1.60 2.43 -2.63
CA LEU A 66 0.56 3.42 -2.30
C LEU A 66 0.87 4.15 -0.99
N TYR A 67 1.64 3.50 -0.13
CA TYR A 67 2.00 4.01 1.18
C TYR A 67 3.28 3.34 1.66
N GLU A 68 4.15 4.12 2.27
CA GLU A 68 5.35 3.67 2.97
C GLU A 68 5.55 4.59 4.19
N GLY A 69 5.84 4.03 5.36
CA GLY A 69 6.14 4.84 6.54
C GLY A 69 6.37 4.04 7.82
N ILE A 70 6.83 4.74 8.86
CA ILE A 70 7.13 4.17 10.18
C ILE A 70 6.11 4.68 11.20
N TYR A 71 5.32 3.79 11.80
CA TYR A 71 4.30 4.12 12.80
C TYR A 71 4.19 3.03 13.87
N ASP A 72 3.68 3.42 15.04
CA ASP A 72 3.66 2.59 16.24
C ASP A 72 2.68 1.40 16.20
N ARG A 73 1.92 1.19 15.11
CA ARG A 73 1.11 0.00 14.73
C ARG A 73 0.03 0.34 13.67
N PRO A 74 0.29 0.46 12.35
CA PRO A 74 -0.81 0.65 11.42
C PRO A 74 -1.35 -0.69 10.88
N PRO A 75 -2.49 -1.23 11.38
CA PRO A 75 -3.28 -2.13 10.57
C PRO A 75 -3.84 -1.33 9.39
N ALA A 76 -3.54 -1.75 8.16
CA ALA A 76 -4.13 -1.17 6.97
C ALA A 76 -5.29 -2.03 6.48
N LYS A 77 -6.48 -1.42 6.37
CA LYS A 77 -7.59 -2.01 5.61
C LYS A 77 -7.58 -1.41 4.21
N VAL A 78 -7.60 -2.26 3.19
CA VAL A 78 -7.67 -1.85 1.78
C VAL A 78 -8.98 -2.35 1.18
N TRP A 79 -9.71 -1.47 0.48
CA TRP A 79 -10.94 -1.85 -0.22
C TRP A 79 -11.23 -0.90 -1.39
N ALA A 80 -12.09 -1.33 -2.30
CA ALA A 80 -12.58 -0.47 -3.37
C ALA A 80 -13.88 0.22 -2.99
N ASN A 81 -14.05 1.47 -3.42
CA ASN A 81 -15.36 2.10 -3.51
C ASN A 81 -15.52 2.86 -4.84
N GLY A 82 -16.31 2.28 -5.76
CA GLY A 82 -16.48 2.81 -7.11
C GLY A 82 -15.13 2.95 -7.83
N PRO A 83 -14.74 4.16 -8.28
CA PRO A 83 -13.47 4.39 -8.96
C PRO A 83 -12.29 4.65 -8.01
N HIS A 84 -12.46 4.48 -6.70
CA HIS A 84 -11.44 4.79 -5.69
C HIS A 84 -10.95 3.56 -4.95
N LEU A 85 -9.64 3.50 -4.74
CA LEU A 85 -8.99 2.56 -3.84
C LEU A 85 -8.79 3.23 -2.48
N CYS A 86 -9.45 2.70 -1.47
CA CYS A 86 -9.48 3.24 -0.13
C CYS A 86 -8.52 2.48 0.77
N ILE A 87 -7.76 3.23 1.56
CA ILE A 87 -6.86 2.73 2.59
C ILE A 87 -7.28 3.39 3.91
N ALA A 88 -7.53 2.59 4.94
CA ALA A 88 -7.68 3.07 6.31
C ALA A 88 -6.53 2.53 7.15
N MET A 89 -5.94 3.39 7.95
CA MET A 89 -4.88 3.07 8.89
C MET A 89 -5.27 3.58 10.27
N GLN A 90 -4.79 2.91 11.31
CA GLN A 90 -4.94 3.35 12.69
C GLN A 90 -3.55 3.47 13.30
N THR A 91 -3.23 4.57 13.97
CA THR A 91 -1.98 4.70 14.71
C THR A 91 -2.31 4.99 16.16
N CYS A 92 -1.63 4.33 17.10
CA CYS A 92 -1.85 4.51 18.52
C CYS A 92 -0.57 5.06 19.13
N ALA A 93 -0.66 6.17 19.87
CA ALA A 93 0.51 6.66 20.59
C ALA A 93 0.93 5.66 21.67
N ARG A 94 2.23 5.55 21.92
CA ARG A 94 2.79 4.70 22.98
C ARG A 94 2.10 4.98 24.32
N TYR A 95 1.65 3.92 25.00
CA TYR A 95 0.92 3.97 26.28
C TYR A 95 -0.40 4.75 26.26
N SER A 96 -0.94 5.05 25.08
CA SER A 96 -2.26 5.64 24.93
C SER A 96 -3.29 4.58 24.55
N ASP A 97 -4.46 4.68 25.18
CA ASP A 97 -5.70 4.02 24.75
C ASP A 97 -6.35 4.74 23.56
N ARG A 98 -5.86 5.93 23.19
CA ARG A 98 -6.36 6.72 22.07
C ARG A 98 -5.55 6.45 20.81
N CYS A 99 -6.26 6.08 19.75
CA CYS A 99 -5.68 5.89 18.44
C CYS A 99 -6.27 6.89 17.45
N SER A 100 -5.43 7.42 16.58
CA SER A 100 -5.81 8.23 15.44
C SER A 100 -6.10 7.32 14.25
N GLN A 101 -7.19 7.59 13.54
CA GLN A 101 -7.51 6.88 12.30
C GLN A 101 -7.28 7.80 11.12
N TYR A 102 -6.63 7.30 10.08
CA TYR A 102 -6.35 8.01 8.84
C TYR A 102 -7.01 7.26 7.69
N VAL A 103 -7.58 8.01 6.75
CA VAL A 103 -8.20 7.43 5.56
C VAL A 103 -7.66 8.15 4.34
N ILE A 104 -7.12 7.38 3.40
CA ILE A 104 -6.62 7.85 2.12
C ILE A 104 -7.50 7.27 1.02
N ALA A 105 -8.00 8.13 0.15
CA ALA A 105 -8.69 7.72 -1.07
C ALA A 105 -7.76 7.95 -2.24
N HIS A 106 -7.49 6.91 -3.01
CA HIS A 106 -6.73 7.00 -4.25
C HIS A 106 -7.68 6.93 -5.45
N ARG A 107 -7.46 7.77 -6.45
CA ARG A 107 -8.11 7.66 -7.76
C ARG A 107 -7.09 7.14 -8.76
N TYR A 108 -7.50 6.22 -9.63
CA TYR A 108 -6.66 5.82 -10.75
C TYR A 108 -6.64 6.92 -11.82
N ASP A 109 -5.45 7.34 -12.23
CA ASP A 109 -5.22 8.20 -13.39
C ASP A 109 -4.83 7.32 -14.58
N THR A 110 -5.73 7.21 -15.56
CA THR A 110 -5.53 6.36 -16.73
C THR A 110 -4.44 6.85 -17.68
N ARG A 111 -4.06 8.14 -17.61
CA ARG A 111 -2.98 8.69 -18.45
C ARG A 111 -1.62 8.42 -17.84
N ALA A 112 -1.52 8.61 -16.52
CA ALA A 112 -0.29 8.33 -15.78
C ALA A 112 -0.13 6.83 -15.48
N LYS A 113 -1.20 6.03 -15.67
CA LYS A 113 -1.30 4.64 -15.21
C LYS A 113 -0.88 4.49 -13.75
N ALA A 114 -1.40 5.37 -12.90
CA ALA A 114 -1.00 5.45 -11.49
C ALA A 114 -2.17 5.83 -10.58
N PHE A 115 -2.13 5.35 -9.34
CA PHE A 115 -2.99 5.80 -8.26
C PHE A 115 -2.50 7.12 -7.68
N VAL A 116 -3.41 8.08 -7.57
CA VAL A 116 -3.15 9.41 -7.01
C VAL A 116 -4.01 9.62 -5.77
N ALA A 117 -3.37 9.93 -4.65
CA ALA A 117 -4.06 10.25 -3.41
C ALA A 117 -4.85 11.56 -3.53
N LEU A 118 -6.09 11.57 -3.04
CA LEU A 118 -6.87 12.79 -2.90
C LEU A 118 -6.28 13.65 -1.77
N LYS A 119 -6.11 14.95 -2.05
CA LYS A 119 -5.50 15.89 -1.10
C LYS A 119 -6.32 16.18 0.15
N SER A 120 -7.65 16.01 0.09
CA SER A 120 -8.54 16.36 1.19
C SER A 120 -8.94 15.12 1.99
N GLU A 121 -8.50 15.05 3.24
CA GLU A 121 -8.88 13.99 4.17
C GLU A 121 -10.41 13.95 4.38
N LYS A 122 -11.06 15.12 4.49
CA LYS A 122 -12.52 15.21 4.61
C LYS A 122 -13.24 14.54 3.42
N THR A 123 -12.75 14.77 2.20
CA THR A 123 -13.28 14.14 1.00
C THR A 123 -12.97 12.64 0.98
N ALA A 124 -11.75 12.25 1.36
CA ALA A 124 -11.35 10.85 1.45
C ALA A 124 -12.25 10.08 2.42
N ARG A 125 -12.50 10.60 3.63
CA ARG A 125 -13.42 9.99 4.61
C ARG A 125 -14.84 9.85 4.09
N ARG A 126 -15.33 10.81 3.31
CA ARG A 126 -16.67 10.74 2.71
C ARG A 126 -16.76 9.65 1.64
N ILE A 127 -15.77 9.58 0.75
CA ILE A 127 -15.71 8.59 -0.32
C ILE A 127 -15.49 7.20 0.27
N CYS A 128 -14.55 7.07 1.18
CA CYS A 128 -14.19 5.82 1.84
C CYS A 128 -15.01 5.60 3.12
N ALA A 129 -16.22 6.16 3.22
CA ALA A 129 -17.15 5.67 4.22
C ALA A 129 -17.55 4.26 3.80
N ALA A 130 -17.33 3.26 4.66
CA ALA A 130 -17.82 1.92 4.38
C ALA A 130 -19.35 1.99 4.15
N PRO A 131 -19.91 1.23 3.18
CA PRO A 131 -21.35 0.98 3.17
C PRO A 131 -21.72 0.42 4.55
N ARG A 132 -22.75 0.99 5.18
CA ARG A 132 -23.30 0.44 6.44
C ARG A 132 -23.85 -0.95 6.22
#